data_AF-A0A1G7V439-F1
#
_entry.id   AF-A0A1G7V439-F1
#
_cell.length_a   1.000
_cell.length_b   1.000
_cell.length_c   1.000
_cell.angle_alpha   90.00
_cell.angle_beta   90.00
_cell.angle_gamma   90.00
#
_symmetry.space_group_name_H-M   'P 1'
#
loop_
_entity.id
_entity.type
_entity.pdbx_description
1 polymer ?
#
loop_
_entity_poly.entity_id
_entity_poly.type
_entity_poly.pdbx_seq_one_letter_code
_entity_poly.pdbx_strand_id
1 'polypeptide(L)'
;MPSHTPDPSLAGPLYGRDPWPLRFHSHSFDAICFNTLACSIVYDRRQFGTQKLDQRGEPYDDISGEPPFGAWRQRWTGHHSVPPANGRTFPSDVEIKWKSLSGDWHAATLDLDKIFRRRLVLHNVAREDVKEAWLDAKSVHPVSPDILVEVNDRTINVFMRALVVTEVAQEPGNANSHFRDDLMLAWTHHD
;
A
#
# COMPACT_ATOMS: atom_id res chain seq x y z
N MET A 1 0.07 -22.02 -33.16
CA MET A 1 -0.14 -22.25 -31.72
C MET A 1 -1.55 -21.77 -31.39
N PRO A 2 -2.39 -22.50 -30.63
CA PRO A 2 -3.71 -22.01 -30.31
C PRO A 2 -3.56 -20.75 -29.46
N SER A 3 -4.14 -19.64 -29.90
CA SER A 3 -4.22 -18.42 -29.09
C SER A 3 -5.11 -18.72 -27.89
N HIS A 4 -4.51 -19.10 -26.77
CA HIS A 4 -5.25 -19.23 -25.52
C HIS A 4 -5.79 -17.85 -25.17
N THR A 5 -7.09 -17.66 -25.41
CA THR A 5 -7.81 -16.45 -25.05
C THR A 5 -8.34 -16.72 -23.65
N PRO A 6 -7.82 -16.06 -22.60
CA PRO A 6 -8.28 -16.27 -21.23
C PRO A 6 -9.78 -16.00 -21.13
N ASP A 7 -10.48 -16.75 -20.28
CA ASP A 7 -11.90 -16.48 -19.99
C ASP A 7 -12.02 -15.05 -19.42
N PRO A 8 -12.75 -14.13 -20.08
CA PRO A 8 -12.90 -12.76 -19.62
C PRO A 8 -13.45 -12.64 -18.19
N SER A 9 -14.21 -13.64 -17.72
CA SER A 9 -14.74 -13.67 -16.35
C SER A 9 -13.67 -13.96 -15.29
N LEU A 10 -12.55 -14.57 -15.68
CA LEU A 10 -11.39 -14.87 -14.84
C LEU A 10 -10.23 -13.89 -15.05
N ALA A 11 -10.24 -13.16 -16.16
CA ALA A 11 -9.14 -12.32 -16.63
C ALA A 11 -9.12 -10.90 -16.04
N GLY A 12 -9.86 -10.67 -14.95
CA GLY A 12 -9.85 -9.41 -14.22
C GLY A 12 -10.63 -8.27 -14.89
N PRO A 13 -10.81 -7.15 -14.17
CA PRO A 13 -11.71 -6.06 -14.59
C PRO A 13 -11.21 -5.23 -15.78
N LEU A 14 -9.96 -5.41 -16.20
CA LEU A 14 -9.33 -4.66 -17.29
C LEU A 14 -9.13 -5.51 -18.56
N TYR A 15 -9.67 -6.72 -18.62
CA TYR A 15 -9.43 -7.62 -19.75
C TYR A 15 -9.83 -6.99 -21.08
N GLY A 16 -8.90 -6.97 -22.04
CA GLY A 16 -9.10 -6.37 -23.36
C GLY A 16 -9.23 -4.84 -23.38
N ARG A 17 -8.91 -4.16 -22.27
CA ARG A 17 -8.87 -2.69 -22.17
C ARG A 17 -7.43 -2.21 -22.07
N ASP A 18 -7.18 -0.99 -22.50
CA ASP A 18 -5.92 -0.30 -22.23
C ASP A 18 -5.72 -0.18 -20.71
N PRO A 19 -4.67 -0.81 -20.14
CA PRO A 19 -4.42 -0.76 -18.70
C PRO A 19 -3.80 0.57 -18.25
N TRP A 20 -3.57 1.53 -19.16
CA TRP A 20 -3.09 2.87 -18.85
C TRP A 20 -4.22 3.91 -18.74
N PRO A 21 -4.19 4.82 -17.74
CA PRO A 21 -3.28 4.85 -16.60
C PRO A 21 -3.52 3.65 -15.67
N LEU A 22 -2.44 3.20 -15.03
CA LEU A 22 -2.47 2.02 -14.16
C LEU A 22 -3.50 2.18 -13.03
N ARG A 23 -4.33 1.15 -12.87
CA ARG A 23 -5.33 1.06 -11.81
C ARG A 23 -5.24 -0.26 -11.07
N PHE A 24 -5.64 -0.25 -9.82
CA PHE A 24 -5.64 -1.42 -8.96
C PHE A 24 -7.04 -1.75 -8.45
N HIS A 25 -7.21 -3.00 -8.02
CA HIS A 25 -8.45 -3.50 -7.42
C HIS A 25 -8.21 -4.45 -6.24
N SER A 26 -6.98 -4.95 -6.10
CA SER A 26 -6.42 -5.55 -4.90
C SER A 26 -5.21 -4.72 -4.45
N HIS A 27 -4.78 -4.91 -3.21
CA HIS A 27 -3.56 -4.31 -2.68
C HIS A 27 -3.03 -5.17 -1.53
N SER A 28 -1.77 -4.97 -1.17
CA SER A 28 -1.29 -5.38 0.14
C SER A 28 -1.37 -4.20 1.10
N PHE A 29 -1.42 -4.48 2.39
CA PHE A 29 -1.44 -3.47 3.45
C PHE A 29 -0.36 -3.75 4.48
N ASP A 30 0.23 -2.68 5.02
CA ASP A 30 0.98 -2.72 6.26
C ASP A 30 0.88 -1.36 6.98
N ALA A 31 1.14 -1.37 8.28
CA ALA A 31 1.10 -0.16 9.08
C ALA A 31 2.21 -0.17 10.14
N ILE A 32 2.77 1.02 10.40
CA ILE A 32 3.81 1.21 11.39
C ILE A 32 3.53 2.45 12.22
N CYS A 33 3.96 2.41 13.49
CA CYS A 33 3.90 3.56 14.36
C CYS A 33 5.32 3.94 14.79
N PHE A 34 5.56 5.23 14.92
CA PHE A 34 6.79 5.83 15.43
C PHE A 34 6.44 6.93 16.40
N ASN A 35 7.31 7.16 17.38
CA ASN A 35 7.12 8.22 18.36
C ASN A 35 5.71 8.19 18.99
N THR A 36 5.24 7.01 19.35
CA THR A 36 3.96 6.83 20.05
C THR A 36 4.16 6.03 21.33
N LEU A 37 3.41 6.39 22.37
CA LEU A 37 3.38 5.66 23.64
C LEU A 37 2.43 4.45 23.59
N ALA A 38 1.48 4.48 22.67
CA ALA A 38 0.53 3.42 22.37
C ALA A 38 0.03 3.61 20.93
N CYS A 39 -0.17 2.53 20.19
CA CYS A 39 -0.67 2.64 18.82
C CYS A 39 -1.44 1.39 18.39
N SER A 40 -2.65 1.60 17.90
CA SER A 40 -3.55 0.60 17.36
C SER A 40 -4.03 1.07 15.99
N ILE A 41 -3.75 0.29 14.96
CA ILE A 41 -4.17 0.52 13.58
C ILE A 41 -4.91 -0.75 13.13
N VAL A 42 -6.22 -0.71 13.04
CA VAL A 42 -7.03 -1.85 12.61
C VAL A 42 -7.45 -1.66 11.16
N TYR A 43 -7.19 -2.68 10.33
CA TYR A 43 -7.67 -2.72 8.95
C TYR A 43 -7.91 -4.16 8.51
N ASP A 44 -9.02 -4.40 7.80
CA ASP A 44 -9.42 -5.75 7.36
C ASP A 44 -9.43 -6.78 8.52
N ARG A 45 -9.96 -6.35 9.68
CA ARG A 45 -10.03 -7.12 10.94
C ARG A 45 -8.66 -7.57 11.47
N ARG A 46 -7.58 -6.97 11.00
CA ARG A 46 -6.22 -7.23 11.44
C ARG A 46 -5.67 -6.03 12.19
N GLN A 47 -4.99 -6.31 13.29
CA GLN A 47 -4.32 -5.32 14.11
C GLN A 47 -2.90 -5.09 13.61
N PHE A 48 -2.56 -3.82 13.41
CA PHE A 48 -1.25 -3.28 13.13
C PHE A 48 -0.89 -2.26 14.22
N GLY A 49 0.40 -1.98 14.41
CA GLY A 49 0.87 -1.09 15.48
C GLY A 49 1.46 -1.83 16.68
N THR A 50 1.50 -1.16 17.82
CA THR A 50 2.20 -1.65 19.01
C THR A 50 1.31 -2.34 20.04
N GLN A 51 -0.02 -2.17 19.93
CA GLN A 51 -0.96 -2.84 20.81
C GLN A 51 -1.00 -4.35 20.53
N LYS A 52 -0.79 -5.13 21.58
CA LYS A 52 -0.71 -6.60 21.58
C LYS A 52 -1.68 -7.17 22.60
N LEU A 53 -1.92 -8.48 22.53
CA LEU A 53 -2.66 -9.21 23.55
C LEU A 53 -1.67 -9.92 24.48
N ASP A 54 -1.91 -9.87 25.77
CA ASP A 54 -1.17 -10.66 26.76
C ASP A 54 -1.61 -12.13 26.75
N GLN A 55 -1.05 -12.94 27.66
CA GLN A 55 -1.39 -14.38 27.77
C GLN A 55 -2.86 -14.64 28.14
N ARG A 56 -3.58 -13.65 28.65
CA ARG A 56 -4.99 -13.73 29.04
C ARG A 56 -5.92 -13.17 27.96
N GLY A 57 -5.36 -12.64 26.87
CA GLY A 57 -6.11 -12.01 25.79
C GLY A 57 -6.45 -10.55 26.07
N GLU A 58 -5.85 -9.92 27.08
CA GLU A 58 -6.06 -8.51 27.39
C GLU A 58 -5.13 -7.62 26.58
N PRO A 59 -5.63 -6.50 26.01
CA PRO A 59 -4.79 -5.59 25.23
C PRO A 59 -3.81 -4.83 26.13
N TYR A 60 -2.56 -4.74 25.69
CA TYR A 60 -1.53 -3.88 26.27
C TYR A 60 -0.76 -3.15 25.17
N ASP A 61 -0.24 -1.97 25.49
CA ASP A 61 0.45 -1.09 24.53
C ASP A 61 1.97 -1.10 24.77
N ASP A 62 2.74 -1.16 23.68
CA ASP A 62 4.19 -0.92 23.67
C ASP A 62 4.53 0.46 23.06
N ILE A 63 5.66 1.03 23.48
CA ILE A 63 6.20 2.27 22.89
C ILE A 63 6.83 1.95 21.53
N SER A 64 6.54 2.74 20.50
CA SER A 64 6.89 2.42 19.12
C SER A 64 8.31 2.82 18.67
N GLY A 65 9.08 3.52 19.53
CA GLY A 65 10.42 4.01 19.22
C GLY A 65 10.47 5.05 18.10
N GLU A 66 11.66 5.59 17.85
CA GLU A 66 11.91 6.50 16.73
C GLU A 66 11.95 5.75 15.39
N PRO A 67 11.64 6.41 14.25
CA PRO A 67 11.88 5.82 12.93
C PRO A 67 13.35 5.37 12.79
N PRO A 68 13.64 4.18 12.26
CA PRO A 68 15.00 3.71 12.10
C PRO A 68 15.84 4.68 11.27
N PHE A 69 17.13 4.80 11.59
CA PHE A 69 18.06 5.55 10.74
C PHE A 69 18.24 4.87 9.37
N GLY A 70 18.51 5.68 8.35
CA GLY A 70 18.83 5.21 7.00
C GLY A 70 17.61 4.89 6.13
N ALA A 71 17.81 3.99 5.17
CA ALA A 71 16.91 3.76 4.05
C ALA A 71 15.74 2.80 4.35
N TRP A 72 15.21 2.75 5.58
CA TRP A 72 14.18 1.79 5.98
C TRP A 72 12.93 1.84 5.09
N ARG A 73 12.53 3.04 4.65
CA ARG A 73 11.42 3.24 3.72
C ARG A 73 11.59 2.54 2.38
N GLN A 74 12.83 2.27 1.95
CA GLN A 74 13.12 1.52 0.72
C GLN A 74 12.74 0.04 0.83
N ARG A 75 12.66 -0.51 2.04
CA ARG A 75 12.33 -1.92 2.31
C ARG A 75 10.92 -2.10 2.88
N TRP A 76 10.17 -1.02 3.06
CA TRP A 76 8.83 -1.10 3.62
C TRP A 76 7.85 -1.54 2.53
N THR A 77 7.28 -2.73 2.74
CA THR A 77 6.36 -3.43 1.83
C THR A 77 5.13 -3.91 2.59
N GLY A 78 4.06 -4.18 1.85
CA GLY A 78 2.83 -4.73 2.40
C GLY A 78 2.98 -6.22 2.76
N HIS A 79 2.53 -6.62 3.95
CA HIS A 79 2.57 -8.02 4.40
C HIS A 79 1.18 -8.64 4.59
N HIS A 80 0.12 -7.86 4.35
CA HIS A 80 -1.27 -8.31 4.42
C HIS A 80 -1.93 -8.18 3.05
N SER A 81 -2.03 -9.26 2.29
CA SER A 81 -2.72 -9.24 0.99
C SER A 81 -4.24 -9.06 1.19
N VAL A 82 -4.81 -8.05 0.54
CA VAL A 82 -6.25 -7.74 0.57
C VAL A 82 -6.83 -7.91 -0.83
N PRO A 83 -7.51 -9.04 -1.10
CA PRO A 83 -8.21 -9.23 -2.36
C PRO A 83 -9.47 -8.35 -2.41
N PRO A 84 -9.98 -8.04 -3.61
CA PRO A 84 -11.30 -7.44 -3.74
C PRO A 84 -12.36 -8.37 -3.14
N ALA A 85 -13.31 -7.82 -2.38
CA ALA A 85 -14.40 -8.57 -1.79
C ALA A 85 -15.72 -7.82 -1.98
N ASN A 86 -16.78 -8.54 -2.37
CA ASN A 86 -18.13 -7.98 -2.56
C ASN A 86 -18.15 -6.74 -3.49
N GLY A 87 -17.33 -6.75 -4.54
CA GLY A 87 -17.22 -5.64 -5.50
C GLY A 87 -16.48 -4.39 -4.98
N ARG A 88 -15.85 -4.46 -3.81
CA ARG A 88 -15.06 -3.36 -3.22
C ARG A 88 -13.57 -3.66 -3.26
N THR A 89 -12.77 -2.63 -3.53
CA THR A 89 -11.30 -2.66 -3.40
C THR A 89 -10.87 -2.62 -1.93
N PHE A 90 -11.55 -1.81 -1.11
CA PHE A 90 -11.29 -1.70 0.32
C PHE A 90 -12.43 -2.37 1.11
N PRO A 91 -12.14 -3.32 2.02
CA PRO A 91 -13.16 -4.04 2.78
C PRO A 91 -13.73 -3.20 3.93
N SER A 92 -12.95 -2.26 4.47
CA SER A 92 -13.30 -1.37 5.58
C SER A 92 -12.50 -0.07 5.52
N ASP A 93 -12.81 0.86 6.41
CA ASP A 93 -11.91 1.96 6.74
C ASP A 93 -10.71 1.45 7.56
N VAL A 94 -9.67 2.27 7.68
CA VAL A 94 -8.57 2.06 8.64
C VAL A 94 -8.90 2.80 9.93
N GLU A 95 -9.02 2.08 11.03
CA GLU A 95 -9.26 2.68 12.35
C GLU A 95 -7.93 2.87 13.07
N ILE A 96 -7.65 4.09 13.52
CA ILE A 96 -6.38 4.44 14.14
C ILE A 96 -6.67 5.06 15.50
N LYS A 97 -6.05 4.52 16.55
CA LYS A 97 -6.04 5.08 17.90
C LYS A 97 -4.63 5.05 18.43
N TRP A 98 -4.12 6.18 18.89
CA TRP A 98 -2.75 6.25 19.38
C TRP A 98 -2.59 7.29 20.48
N LYS A 99 -1.49 7.17 21.22
CA LYS A 99 -1.07 8.12 22.23
C LYS A 99 0.24 8.75 21.79
N SER A 100 0.25 10.07 21.60
CA SER A 100 1.42 10.84 21.18
C SER A 100 2.49 10.88 22.27
N LEU A 101 3.69 11.38 21.95
CA LEU A 101 4.76 11.53 22.95
C LEU A 101 4.42 12.54 24.05
N SER A 102 3.53 13.51 23.76
CA SER A 102 3.00 14.43 24.80
C SER A 102 2.06 13.73 25.78
N GLY A 103 1.65 12.50 25.50
CA GLY A 103 0.75 11.73 26.33
C GLY A 103 -0.74 11.92 26.00
N ASP A 104 -1.06 12.67 24.95
CA ASP A 104 -2.44 12.90 24.52
C ASP A 104 -2.95 11.71 23.71
N TRP A 105 -4.22 11.36 23.90
CA TRP A 105 -4.90 10.34 23.10
C TRP A 105 -5.52 10.97 21.86
N HIS A 106 -5.34 10.29 20.74
CA HIS A 106 -5.82 10.68 19.42
C HIS A 106 -6.57 9.51 18.78
N ALA A 107 -7.48 9.84 17.87
CA ALA A 107 -8.20 8.85 17.08
C ALA A 107 -8.52 9.40 15.68
N ALA A 108 -8.37 8.56 14.67
CA ALA A 108 -8.67 8.89 13.29
C ALA A 108 -9.25 7.68 12.54
N THR A 109 -10.04 7.96 11.51
CA THR A 109 -10.55 6.95 10.58
C THR A 109 -10.13 7.34 9.17
N LEU A 110 -9.39 6.48 8.48
CA LEU A 110 -8.99 6.71 7.10
C LEU A 110 -9.94 6.00 6.14
N ASP A 111 -10.65 6.80 5.36
CA ASP A 111 -11.43 6.33 4.22
C ASP A 111 -10.52 6.18 2.99
N LEU A 112 -10.07 4.94 2.75
CA LEU A 112 -9.24 4.61 1.58
C LEU A 112 -10.01 4.76 0.26
N ASP A 113 -11.34 4.58 0.27
CA ASP A 113 -12.20 4.80 -0.91
C ASP A 113 -12.16 6.30 -1.31
N LYS A 114 -12.00 7.21 -0.34
CA LYS A 114 -11.84 8.66 -0.57
C LYS A 114 -10.41 9.04 -0.97
N ILE A 115 -9.39 8.54 -0.27
CA ILE A 115 -7.97 8.82 -0.58
C ILE A 115 -7.64 8.33 -2.00
N PHE A 116 -8.05 7.09 -2.32
CA PHE A 116 -7.81 6.47 -3.62
C PHE A 116 -9.07 6.43 -4.47
N ARG A 117 -9.81 7.54 -4.55
CA ARG A 117 -11.09 7.64 -5.28
C ARG A 117 -11.03 7.12 -6.73
N ARG A 118 -9.89 7.27 -7.41
CA ARG A 118 -9.72 6.81 -8.79
C ARG A 118 -9.02 5.45 -8.91
N ARG A 119 -8.57 4.87 -7.78
CA ARG A 119 -7.77 3.64 -7.72
C ARG A 119 -6.60 3.67 -8.70
N LEU A 120 -5.98 4.85 -8.83
CA LEU A 120 -4.78 5.04 -9.64
C LEU A 120 -3.59 4.48 -8.87
N VAL A 121 -2.74 3.75 -9.56
CA VAL A 121 -1.43 3.38 -9.05
C VAL A 121 -0.54 4.62 -9.12
N LEU A 122 -0.03 5.06 -7.98
CA LEU A 122 0.87 6.21 -7.90
C LEU A 122 2.30 5.76 -8.24
N HIS A 123 2.93 6.40 -9.22
CA HIS A 123 4.32 6.14 -9.63
C HIS A 123 4.88 7.33 -10.42
N ASN A 124 6.20 7.35 -10.65
CA ASN A 124 6.90 8.40 -11.40
C ASN A 124 7.31 8.00 -12.83
N VAL A 125 6.91 6.81 -13.30
CA VAL A 125 7.24 6.32 -14.65
C VAL A 125 6.36 6.97 -15.72
N ALA A 126 6.96 7.57 -16.75
CA ALA A 126 6.26 8.09 -17.92
C ALA A 126 5.71 6.96 -18.80
N ARG A 127 4.63 7.19 -19.56
CA ARG A 127 3.97 6.13 -20.34
C ARG A 127 4.94 5.47 -21.32
N GLU A 128 5.74 6.27 -21.99
CA GLU A 128 6.74 5.90 -22.98
C GLU A 128 7.91 5.07 -22.42
N ASP A 129 8.14 5.15 -21.10
CA ASP A 129 9.21 4.40 -20.43
C ASP A 129 8.73 3.05 -19.88
N VAL A 130 7.41 2.80 -19.87
CA VAL A 130 6.84 1.54 -19.40
C VAL A 130 7.11 0.43 -20.40
N LYS A 131 7.52 -0.73 -19.90
CA LYS A 131 7.73 -1.91 -20.74
C LYS A 131 6.41 -2.42 -21.32
N GLU A 132 6.24 -2.38 -22.64
CA GLU A 132 4.95 -2.69 -23.29
C GLU A 132 4.45 -4.10 -22.99
N ALA A 133 5.34 -5.10 -23.09
CA ALA A 133 4.97 -6.49 -22.80
C ALA A 133 4.51 -6.71 -21.34
N TRP A 134 5.04 -5.91 -20.41
CA TRP A 134 4.57 -5.94 -19.02
C TRP A 134 3.24 -5.22 -18.87
N LEU A 135 3.06 -4.08 -19.54
CA LEU A 135 1.84 -3.29 -19.52
C LEU A 135 0.66 -4.09 -20.08
N ASP A 136 0.83 -4.76 -21.22
CA ASP A 136 -0.20 -5.62 -21.83
C ASP A 136 -0.71 -6.68 -20.85
N ALA A 137 0.19 -7.29 -20.08
CA ALA A 137 -0.17 -8.27 -19.07
C ALA A 137 -1.03 -7.67 -17.93
N LYS A 138 -1.00 -6.34 -17.72
CA LYS A 138 -1.82 -5.64 -16.72
C LYS A 138 -3.28 -5.42 -17.14
N SER A 139 -3.61 -5.67 -18.40
CA SER A 139 -5.02 -5.81 -18.81
C SER A 139 -5.65 -7.06 -18.18
N VAL A 140 -4.87 -8.13 -17.98
CA VAL A 140 -5.34 -9.39 -17.38
C VAL A 140 -5.09 -9.42 -15.87
N HIS A 141 -3.89 -9.00 -15.47
CA HIS A 141 -3.44 -9.00 -14.07
C HIS A 141 -3.03 -7.60 -13.64
N PRO A 142 -4.01 -6.74 -13.30
CA PRO A 142 -3.74 -5.39 -12.83
C PRO A 142 -2.73 -5.35 -11.69
N VAL A 143 -2.01 -4.24 -11.58
CA VAL A 143 -1.02 -4.05 -10.52
C VAL A 143 -1.71 -4.08 -9.16
N SER A 144 -1.09 -4.78 -8.20
CA SER A 144 -1.50 -4.80 -6.80
C SER A 144 -0.46 -4.03 -6.00
N PRO A 145 -0.70 -2.74 -5.68
CA PRO A 145 0.24 -1.94 -4.91
C PRO A 145 0.23 -2.34 -3.44
N ASP A 146 1.23 -1.89 -2.71
CA ASP A 146 1.23 -1.85 -1.25
C ASP A 146 0.68 -0.48 -0.79
N ILE A 147 -0.33 -0.49 0.08
CA ILE A 147 -0.82 0.69 0.79
C ILE A 147 -0.27 0.65 2.20
N LEU A 148 0.43 1.70 2.58
CA LEU A 148 1.30 1.70 3.76
C LEU A 148 0.94 2.89 4.66
N VAL A 149 0.58 2.63 5.91
CA VAL A 149 0.16 3.67 6.86
C VAL A 149 1.22 3.89 7.93
N GLU A 150 1.69 5.13 8.09
CA GLU A 150 2.62 5.52 9.14
C GLU A 150 1.91 6.47 10.10
N VAL A 151 1.91 6.14 11.39
CA VAL A 151 1.58 7.09 12.46
C VAL A 151 2.89 7.52 13.10
N ASN A 152 3.21 8.81 13.08
CA ASN A 152 4.44 9.34 13.64
C ASN A 152 4.14 10.54 14.54
N ASP A 153 4.14 10.32 15.86
CA ASP A 153 3.68 11.27 16.87
C ASP A 153 2.29 11.84 16.57
N ARG A 154 2.18 13.03 15.98
CA ARG A 154 0.90 13.69 15.60
C ARG A 154 0.58 13.66 14.11
N THR A 155 1.39 12.95 13.33
CA THR A 155 1.24 12.89 11.87
C THR A 155 0.80 11.51 11.43
N ILE A 156 -0.16 11.46 10.52
CA ILE A 156 -0.54 10.24 9.81
C ILE A 156 -0.16 10.41 8.34
N ASN A 157 0.62 9.47 7.81
CA ASN A 157 0.97 9.42 6.40
C ASN A 157 0.42 8.14 5.77
N VAL A 158 -0.14 8.27 4.58
CA VAL A 158 -0.52 7.13 3.73
C VAL A 158 0.36 7.15 2.50
N PHE A 159 1.08 6.06 2.30
CA PHE A 159 1.95 5.85 1.15
C PHE A 159 1.40 4.75 0.25
N MET A 160 1.86 4.77 -0.99
CA MET A 160 1.68 3.72 -1.97
C MET A 160 3.03 3.30 -2.52
N ARG A 161 3.31 2.00 -2.58
CA ARG A 161 4.45 1.42 -3.31
C ARG A 161 3.91 0.51 -4.40
N ALA A 162 4.42 0.63 -5.61
CA ALA A 162 3.95 -0.18 -6.72
C ALA A 162 5.06 -0.43 -7.74
N LEU A 163 5.28 -1.70 -8.08
CA LEU A 163 6.25 -2.08 -9.10
C LEU A 163 5.71 -1.73 -10.49
N VAL A 164 6.49 -0.94 -11.23
CA VAL A 164 6.27 -0.60 -12.64
C VAL A 164 7.54 -0.96 -13.41
N VAL A 165 7.43 -1.89 -14.35
CA VAL A 165 8.58 -2.34 -15.16
C VAL A 165 8.86 -1.34 -16.27
N THR A 166 10.13 -1.00 -16.45
CA THR A 166 10.59 0.01 -17.40
C THR A 166 11.36 -0.62 -18.56
N GLU A 167 11.35 0.02 -19.73
CA GLU A 167 12.16 -0.41 -20.87
C GLU A 167 13.65 -0.26 -20.57
N VAL A 168 14.03 0.84 -19.93
CA VAL A 168 15.43 1.15 -19.57
C VAL A 168 15.75 0.79 -18.13
N ALA A 169 17.03 0.45 -17.89
CA ALA A 169 17.58 0.24 -16.56
C ALA A 169 17.61 1.55 -15.78
N GLN A 170 17.17 1.53 -14.51
CA GLN A 170 17.24 2.69 -13.61
C GLN A 170 18.67 2.93 -13.10
N GLU A 171 19.48 1.88 -13.03
CA GLU A 171 20.89 1.93 -12.68
C GLU A 171 21.73 1.48 -13.89
N PRO A 172 22.61 2.35 -14.44
CA PRO A 172 23.41 2.00 -15.61
C PRO A 172 24.22 0.72 -15.41
N GLY A 173 24.06 -0.25 -16.31
CA GLY A 173 24.76 -1.54 -16.27
C GLY A 173 24.13 -2.60 -15.36
N ASN A 174 23.07 -2.28 -14.62
CA ASN A 174 22.36 -3.24 -13.78
C ASN A 174 21.10 -3.76 -14.48
N ALA A 175 21.17 -4.95 -15.07
CA ALA A 175 20.04 -5.60 -15.76
C ALA A 175 18.87 -5.95 -14.83
N ASN A 176 19.05 -5.93 -13.51
CA ASN A 176 17.97 -6.13 -12.55
C ASN A 176 17.24 -4.83 -12.20
N SER A 177 17.68 -3.68 -12.69
CA SER A 177 17.09 -2.37 -12.37
C SER A 177 16.03 -1.90 -13.38
N HIS A 178 15.45 -2.79 -14.19
CA HIS A 178 14.40 -2.43 -15.17
C HIS A 178 13.02 -2.27 -14.53
N PHE A 179 12.94 -1.59 -13.39
CA PHE A 179 11.68 -1.28 -12.72
C PHE A 179 11.83 -0.08 -11.79
N ARG A 180 10.70 0.53 -11.47
CA ARG A 180 10.54 1.47 -10.36
C ARG A 180 9.51 0.93 -9.38
N ASP A 181 9.76 1.12 -8.10
CA ASP A 181 8.83 0.79 -7.02
C ASP A 181 8.86 1.87 -5.93
N ASP A 182 8.93 3.13 -6.33
CA ASP A 182 9.05 4.26 -5.41
C ASP A 182 7.95 4.26 -4.34
N LEU A 183 8.29 4.68 -3.13
CA LEU A 183 7.33 4.96 -2.07
C LEU A 183 6.71 6.35 -2.28
N MET A 184 5.48 6.38 -2.77
CA MET A 184 4.74 7.60 -3.09
C MET A 184 3.88 8.04 -1.92
N LEU A 185 4.02 9.28 -1.43
CA LEU A 185 3.08 9.85 -0.46
C LEU A 185 1.74 10.13 -1.14
N ALA A 186 0.69 9.45 -0.70
CA ALA A 186 -0.66 9.59 -1.24
C ALA A 186 -1.47 10.63 -0.46
N TRP A 187 -1.28 10.68 0.86
CA TRP A 187 -2.04 11.54 1.75
C TRP A 187 -1.29 11.77 3.07
N THR A 188 -1.51 12.93 3.70
CA THR A 188 -0.96 13.25 5.02
C THR A 188 -1.96 14.07 5.83
N HIS A 189 -1.93 13.91 7.15
CA HIS A 189 -2.72 14.67 8.10
C HIS A 189 -1.94 14.91 9.39
N HIS A 190 -2.20 16.05 10.00
CA HIS A 190 -1.64 16.47 11.28
C HIS A 190 -2.79 16.73 12.25
N ASP A 191 -2.70 16.16 13.44
CA ASP A 191 -3.65 16.35 14.55
C ASP A 191 -3.13 17.33 15.62
#